data_AF-A0AAW3FDM8-F1
#
_entry.id   AF-A0AAW3FDM8-F1
#
_cell.length_a   1.000
_cell.length_b   1.000
_cell.length_c   1.000
_cell.angle_alpha   90.00
_cell.angle_beta   90.00
_cell.angle_gamma   90.00
#
_symmetry.space_group_name_H-M   'P 1'
#
loop_
_entity.id
_entity.type
_entity.pdbx_description
1 polymer ?
#
loop_
_entity_poly.entity_id
_entity_poly.type
_entity_poly.pdbx_seq_one_letter_code
_entity_poly.pdbx_strand_id
1 'polypeptide(L)'
;MTQKDLAEEYANERLQGRLSGNEISFSDNKVFTEDDIRAAFNAGRESVVENIPKLLFKETREGLIADNGIFEIIYHIYKSASVDEPRYAFATTYETPIQWYDTLEEAIDAANEDYKERIKQALGL
;
A
#
# COMPACT_ATOMS: atom_id res chain seq x y z
N MET A 1 -14.57 2.67 8.36
CA MET A 1 -14.85 1.22 8.38
C MET A 1 -13.86 0.62 9.36
N THR A 2 -14.28 -0.12 10.39
CA THR A 2 -13.32 -0.74 11.32
C THR A 2 -12.70 -1.93 10.60
N GLN A 3 -11.40 -1.86 10.30
CA GLN A 3 -10.69 -2.95 9.64
C GLN A 3 -10.50 -4.08 10.64
N LYS A 4 -10.85 -5.31 10.23
CA LYS A 4 -10.71 -6.49 11.09
C LYS A 4 -9.23 -6.87 11.19
N ASP A 5 -8.77 -7.18 12.39
CA ASP A 5 -7.43 -7.75 12.59
C ASP A 5 -7.43 -9.22 12.17
N LEU A 6 -7.12 -9.45 10.88
CA LEU A 6 -7.07 -10.79 10.30
C LEU A 6 -5.93 -11.64 10.89
N ALA A 7 -4.83 -11.00 11.33
CA ALA A 7 -3.72 -11.72 11.95
C ALA A 7 -4.19 -12.39 13.24
N GLU A 8 -4.95 -11.64 14.04
CA GLU A 8 -5.53 -12.12 15.28
C GLU A 8 -6.67 -13.13 15.04
N GLU A 9 -7.48 -12.97 14.01
CA GLU A 9 -8.50 -13.96 13.64
C GLU A 9 -7.87 -15.33 13.32
N TYR A 10 -6.87 -15.36 12.44
CA TYR A 10 -6.21 -16.61 12.06
C TYR A 10 -5.42 -17.24 13.20
N ALA A 11 -4.80 -16.42 14.05
CA ALA A 11 -4.17 -16.88 15.28
C ALA A 11 -5.19 -17.54 16.22
N ASN A 12 -6.39 -16.97 16.37
CA ASN A 12 -7.44 -17.53 17.20
C ASN A 12 -8.03 -18.83 16.63
N GLU A 13 -8.27 -18.91 15.32
CA GLU A 13 -8.69 -20.16 14.67
C GLU A 13 -7.67 -21.28 14.90
N ARG A 14 -6.38 -20.96 14.80
CA ARG A 14 -5.29 -21.89 15.10
C ARG A 14 -5.34 -22.39 16.54
N LEU A 15 -5.54 -21.48 17.51
CA LEU A 15 -5.67 -21.83 18.93
C LEU A 15 -6.86 -22.74 19.20
N GLN A 16 -8.03 -22.44 18.62
CA GLN A 16 -9.23 -23.26 18.79
C GLN A 16 -9.06 -24.66 18.21
N GLY A 17 -8.36 -24.80 17.09
CA GLY A 17 -7.99 -26.10 16.52
C GLY A 17 -7.15 -26.96 17.48
N ARG A 18 -6.23 -26.34 18.23
CA ARG A 18 -5.41 -27.03 19.25
C ARG A 18 -6.25 -27.45 20.43
N LEU A 19 -7.04 -26.52 20.98
CA LEU A 19 -7.84 -26.75 22.18
C LEU A 19 -8.94 -27.81 21.96
N SER A 20 -9.47 -27.89 20.74
CA SER A 20 -10.49 -28.89 20.38
C SER A 20 -9.95 -30.31 20.18
N GLY A 21 -8.62 -30.51 20.20
CA GLY A 21 -8.01 -31.82 19.93
C GLY A 21 -8.15 -32.29 18.48
N ASN A 22 -8.67 -31.44 17.58
CA ASN A 22 -8.71 -31.65 16.13
C ASN A 22 -7.38 -31.33 15.45
N GLU A 23 -6.29 -31.23 16.22
CA GLU A 23 -4.97 -30.97 15.69
C GLU A 23 -4.51 -32.20 14.89
N ILE A 24 -4.60 -32.11 13.56
CA ILE A 24 -4.01 -33.11 12.66
C ILE A 24 -2.51 -33.00 12.90
N SER A 25 -1.95 -33.95 13.65
CA SER A 25 -0.50 -34.08 13.84
C SER A 25 0.15 -34.18 12.46
N PHE A 26 0.70 -33.07 11.98
CA PHE A 26 1.54 -33.06 10.79
C PHE A 26 2.93 -33.54 11.22
N SER A 27 3.09 -34.86 11.25
CA SER A 27 4.36 -35.59 11.02
C SER A 27 5.60 -34.96 11.67
N ASP A 28 5.87 -35.25 12.95
CA ASP A 28 7.13 -34.97 13.68
C ASP A 28 7.74 -33.54 13.56
N ASN A 29 7.05 -32.61 12.91
CA ASN A 29 7.50 -31.27 12.61
C ASN A 29 6.90 -30.29 13.60
N LYS A 30 7.64 -29.22 13.87
CA LYS A 30 7.14 -28.12 14.71
C LYS A 30 6.00 -27.42 13.98
N VAL A 31 4.76 -27.62 14.43
CA VAL A 31 3.57 -26.95 13.87
C VAL A 31 3.62 -25.47 14.24
N PHE A 32 3.29 -24.58 13.31
CA PHE A 32 3.21 -23.14 13.55
C PHE A 32 2.29 -22.84 14.75
N THR A 33 2.76 -21.98 15.64
CA THR A 33 1.99 -21.41 16.75
C THR A 33 1.14 -20.24 16.29
N GLU A 34 0.23 -19.77 17.15
CA GLU A 34 -0.56 -18.55 16.93
C GLU A 34 0.34 -17.33 16.71
N ASP A 35 1.45 -17.26 17.45
CA ASP A 35 2.43 -16.19 17.31
C ASP A 35 3.17 -16.28 15.98
N ASP A 36 3.50 -17.49 15.51
CA ASP A 36 4.10 -17.69 14.18
C ASP A 36 3.14 -17.24 13.07
N ILE A 37 1.84 -17.52 13.21
CA ILE A 37 0.80 -17.05 12.26
C ILE A 37 0.73 -15.51 12.26
N ARG A 38 0.65 -14.89 13.44
CA ARG A 38 0.59 -13.41 13.54
C ARG A 38 1.84 -12.76 12.95
N ALA A 39 3.02 -13.31 13.27
CA ALA A 39 4.29 -12.82 12.78
C ALA A 39 4.41 -12.95 11.25
N ALA A 40 4.09 -14.13 10.70
CA ALA A 40 4.17 -14.37 9.25
C ALA A 40 3.18 -13.50 8.48
N PHE A 41 1.96 -13.32 8.99
CA PHE A 41 0.95 -12.48 8.36
C PHE A 41 1.37 -11.00 8.32
N ASN A 42 1.86 -10.47 9.44
CA ASN A 42 2.32 -9.08 9.51
C ASN A 42 3.58 -8.85 8.68
N ALA A 43 4.57 -9.76 8.75
CA ALA A 43 5.76 -9.68 7.91
C ALA A 43 5.41 -9.73 6.42
N GLY A 44 4.40 -10.51 6.01
CA GLY A 44 3.90 -10.53 4.64
C GLY A 44 3.32 -9.19 4.21
N ARG A 45 2.52 -8.54 5.06
CA ARG A 45 1.92 -7.21 4.77
C ARG A 45 2.98 -6.12 4.68
N GLU A 46 3.92 -6.10 5.63
CA GLU A 46 5.06 -5.17 5.62
C GLU A 46 5.91 -5.36 4.37
N SER A 47 6.21 -6.61 4.00
CA SER A 47 6.96 -6.94 2.78
C SER A 47 6.28 -6.42 1.51
N VAL A 48 4.94 -6.41 1.43
CA VAL A 48 4.23 -5.83 0.28
C VAL A 48 4.45 -4.32 0.20
N VAL A 49 4.39 -3.62 1.33
CA VAL A 49 4.58 -2.16 1.40
C VAL A 49 6.03 -1.77 1.08
N GLU A 50 7.01 -2.54 1.56
CA GLU A 50 8.43 -2.28 1.31
C GLU A 50 8.83 -2.50 -0.14
N ASN A 51 8.21 -3.48 -0.81
CA ASN A 51 8.58 -3.90 -2.17
C ASN A 51 7.62 -3.40 -3.25
N ILE A 52 6.66 -2.53 -2.92
CA ILE A 52 5.75 -1.99 -3.93
C ILE A 52 6.54 -1.19 -4.98
N PRO A 53 6.33 -1.44 -6.28
CA PRO A 53 6.97 -0.64 -7.32
C PRO A 53 6.49 0.82 -7.26
N LYS A 54 7.41 1.74 -7.60
CA LYS A 54 7.05 3.13 -7.84
C LYS A 54 6.06 3.24 -9.02
N LEU A 55 5.21 4.27 -8.97
CA LEU A 55 4.32 4.67 -10.04
C LEU A 55 5.09 4.92 -11.34
N LEU A 56 4.60 4.32 -12.44
CA LEU A 56 5.18 4.47 -13.77
C LEU A 56 4.46 5.58 -14.54
N PHE A 57 4.99 6.79 -14.43
CA PHE A 57 4.45 7.95 -15.14
C PHE A 57 4.73 7.88 -16.65
N LYS A 58 3.69 8.15 -17.44
CA LYS A 58 3.73 8.26 -18.90
C LYS A 58 3.29 9.64 -19.33
N GLU A 59 3.96 10.19 -20.32
CA GLU A 59 3.59 11.48 -20.90
C GLU A 59 2.37 11.35 -21.82
N THR A 60 1.44 12.30 -21.66
CA THR A 60 0.23 12.43 -22.45
C THR A 60 0.01 13.89 -22.84
N ARG A 61 -1.03 14.15 -23.65
CA ARG A 61 -1.45 15.51 -23.99
C ARG A 61 -1.87 16.34 -22.77
N GLU A 62 -2.24 15.69 -21.68
CA GLU A 62 -2.77 16.31 -20.46
C GLU A 62 -1.71 16.43 -19.34
N GLY A 63 -0.47 15.97 -19.61
CA GLY A 63 0.62 15.91 -18.63
C GLY A 63 1.09 14.49 -18.38
N LEU A 64 1.81 14.28 -17.27
CA LEU A 64 2.26 12.95 -16.85
C LEU A 64 1.16 12.25 -16.07
N ILE A 65 0.85 11.01 -16.44
CA ILE A 65 -0.15 10.19 -15.75
C ILE A 65 0.43 8.82 -15.36
N ALA A 66 -0.03 8.28 -14.24
CA ALA A 66 0.29 6.92 -13.78
C ALA A 66 -0.98 6.21 -13.31
N ASP A 67 -1.30 5.10 -13.95
CA ASP A 67 -2.32 4.17 -13.49
C ASP A 67 -1.66 3.14 -12.55
N ASN A 68 -2.21 2.97 -11.35
CA ASN A 68 -1.69 2.00 -10.39
C ASN A 68 -2.35 0.61 -10.50
N GLY A 69 -3.46 0.47 -11.22
CA GLY A 69 -4.17 -0.79 -11.45
C GLY A 69 -4.82 -1.47 -10.23
N ILE A 70 -4.68 -0.91 -9.03
CA ILE A 70 -5.16 -1.50 -7.76
C ILE A 70 -6.41 -0.77 -7.25
N PHE A 71 -6.40 0.56 -7.27
CA PHE A 71 -7.42 1.39 -6.64
C PHE A 71 -8.36 2.07 -7.63
N GLU A 72 -8.26 1.75 -8.93
CA GLU A 72 -9.01 2.44 -10.00
C GLU A 72 -8.82 3.98 -9.97
N ILE A 73 -7.71 4.46 -9.37
CA ILE A 73 -7.32 5.87 -9.35
C ILE A 73 -6.10 6.09 -10.25
N ILE A 74 -6.10 7.18 -10.99
CA ILE A 74 -4.98 7.63 -11.81
C ILE A 74 -4.29 8.78 -11.09
N TYR A 75 -2.97 8.74 -11.02
CA TYR A 75 -2.13 9.83 -10.54
C TYR A 75 -1.77 10.75 -11.70
N HIS A 76 -1.90 12.05 -11.49
CA HIS A 76 -1.55 13.10 -12.44
C HIS A 76 -0.44 13.96 -11.85
N ILE A 77 0.52 14.37 -12.68
CA ILE A 77 1.44 15.47 -12.36
C ILE A 77 1.07 16.69 -13.18
N TYR A 78 0.80 17.79 -12.47
CA TYR A 78 0.51 19.10 -13.03
C TYR A 78 1.75 19.98 -12.98
N LYS A 79 1.86 20.87 -13.96
CA LYS A 79 2.85 21.95 -14.00
C LYS A 79 2.12 23.30 -13.95
N SER A 80 2.61 24.23 -13.14
CA SER A 80 2.04 25.56 -13.05
C SER A 80 2.21 26.32 -14.37
N ALA A 81 1.33 27.29 -14.62
CA ALA A 81 1.39 28.13 -15.82
C ALA A 81 2.56 29.14 -15.80
N SER A 82 3.22 29.33 -14.65
CA SER A 82 4.37 30.22 -14.53
C SER A 82 5.57 29.63 -15.27
N VAL A 83 6.12 30.42 -16.19
CA VAL A 83 7.27 30.00 -17.02
C VAL A 83 8.59 30.29 -16.31
N ASP A 84 8.66 31.38 -15.56
CA ASP A 84 9.89 31.82 -14.87
C ASP A 84 10.16 30.99 -13.61
N GLU A 85 9.10 30.56 -12.92
CA GLU A 85 9.17 29.74 -11.71
C GLU A 85 8.13 28.60 -11.81
N PRO A 86 8.40 27.58 -12.63
CA PRO A 86 7.49 26.45 -12.77
C PRO A 86 7.44 25.67 -11.46
N ARG A 87 6.23 25.35 -11.03
CA ARG A 87 5.97 24.48 -9.89
C ARG A 87 5.23 23.23 -10.34
N TYR A 88 5.35 22.18 -9.56
CA TYR A 88 4.77 20.87 -9.86
C TYR A 88 3.86 20.43 -8.73
N ALA A 89 2.81 19.69 -9.05
CA ALA A 89 1.94 19.12 -8.04
C ALA A 89 1.40 17.78 -8.53
N PHE A 90 1.08 16.87 -7.61
CA PHE A 90 0.34 15.68 -7.97
C PHE A 90 -1.11 15.78 -7.49
N ALA A 91 -2.01 15.08 -8.17
CA ALA A 91 -3.33 14.77 -7.65
C ALA A 91 -3.83 13.44 -8.20
N THR A 92 -4.79 12.82 -7.52
CA THR A 92 -5.50 11.65 -8.03
C THR A 92 -6.75 12.07 -8.81
N THR A 93 -7.34 11.18 -9.60
CA THR A 93 -8.51 11.45 -10.47
C THR A 93 -9.70 12.14 -9.78
N TYR A 94 -9.84 11.99 -8.46
CA TYR A 94 -10.95 12.54 -7.67
C TYR A 94 -10.55 13.73 -6.79
N GLU A 95 -9.31 14.20 -6.88
CA GLU A 95 -8.74 15.18 -5.96
C GLU A 95 -8.13 16.37 -6.72
N THR A 96 -8.12 17.53 -6.08
CA THR A 96 -7.39 18.70 -6.57
C THR A 96 -6.03 18.80 -5.89
N PRO A 97 -4.97 19.28 -6.57
CA PRO A 97 -3.67 19.44 -5.94
C PRO A 97 -3.73 20.38 -4.74
N ILE A 98 -3.29 19.89 -3.57
CA ILE A 98 -3.28 20.66 -2.32
C ILE A 98 -1.91 21.27 -2.00
N GLN A 99 -0.85 20.75 -2.63
CA GLN A 99 0.54 21.16 -2.39
C GLN A 99 1.28 21.25 -3.72
N TRP A 100 2.14 22.27 -3.82
CA TRP A 100 3.01 22.51 -4.96
C TRP A 100 4.47 22.41 -4.50
N TYR A 101 5.28 21.79 -5.35
CA TYR A 101 6.70 21.52 -5.20
C TYR A 101 7.50 22.32 -6.23
N ASP A 102 8.76 22.57 -5.94
CA ASP A 102 9.63 23.36 -6.80
C ASP A 102 10.16 22.51 -7.98
N THR A 103 10.24 21.19 -7.80
CA THR A 103 10.74 20.26 -8.82
C THR A 103 9.74 19.17 -9.19
N LEU A 104 9.90 18.64 -10.41
CA LEU A 104 9.13 17.50 -10.89
C LEU A 104 9.41 16.24 -10.05
N GLU A 105 10.66 16.04 -9.65
CA GLU A 105 11.09 14.89 -8.85
C GLU A 105 10.41 14.86 -7.49
N GLU A 106 10.34 16.00 -6.80
CA GLU A 106 9.61 16.11 -5.52
C GLU A 106 8.13 15.78 -5.67
N ALA A 107 7.47 16.25 -6.74
CA ALA A 107 6.07 15.92 -6.99
C ALA A 107 5.86 14.42 -7.29
N ILE A 108 6.81 13.79 -8.00
CA ILE A 108 6.78 12.35 -8.28
C ILE A 108 7.03 11.54 -7.00
N ASP A 109 7.99 11.92 -6.17
CA ASP A 109 8.25 11.23 -4.91
C ASP A 109 7.08 11.39 -3.95
N ALA A 110 6.48 12.58 -3.85
CA ALA A 110 5.27 12.79 -3.05
C ALA A 110 4.09 11.92 -3.52
N ALA A 111 3.89 11.76 -4.83
CA ALA A 111 2.87 10.86 -5.38
C ALA A 111 3.15 9.39 -5.03
N ASN A 112 4.42 8.96 -5.02
CA ASN A 112 4.80 7.61 -4.62
C ASN A 112 4.59 7.34 -3.13
N GLU A 113 4.88 8.31 -2.27
CA GLU A 113 4.61 8.20 -0.84
C GLU A 113 3.10 8.13 -0.56
N ASP A 114 2.28 8.96 -1.22
CA ASP A 114 0.81 8.86 -1.12
C ASP A 114 0.31 7.47 -1.56
N TYR A 115 0.82 6.95 -2.68
CA TYR A 115 0.48 5.61 -3.15
C TYR A 115 0.83 4.53 -2.12
N LYS A 116 2.03 4.60 -1.53
CA LYS A 116 2.48 3.68 -0.49
C LYS A 116 1.60 3.76 0.77
N GLU A 117 1.21 4.96 1.19
CA GLU A 117 0.31 5.16 2.34
C GLU A 117 -1.09 4.59 2.07
N ARG A 118 -1.64 4.75 0.86
CA ARG A 118 -2.91 4.12 0.48
C ARG A 118 -2.84 2.60 0.54
N ILE A 119 -1.72 2.01 0.15
CA ILE A 119 -1.50 0.55 0.29
C ILE A 119 -1.44 0.14 1.76
N LYS A 120 -0.73 0.87 2.61
CA LYS A 120 -0.71 0.61 4.06
C LYS A 120 -2.12 0.62 4.64
N GLN A 121 -2.91 1.64 4.31
CA GLN A 121 -4.31 1.73 4.75
C GLN A 121 -5.15 0.54 4.25
N ALA A 122 -5.01 0.17 2.97
CA ALA A 122 -5.73 -0.98 2.41
C ALA A 122 -5.34 -2.30 3.09
N LEU A 123 -4.07 -2.43 3.50
CA LEU A 123 -3.56 -3.56 4.26
C LEU A 123 -3.89 -3.47 5.75
N GLY A 124 -4.20 -2.29 6.30
CA GLY A 124 -4.46 -2.01 7.72
C GLY A 124 -3.23 -1.82 8.59
N LEU A 125 -2.15 -1.31 7.99
CA LEU A 125 -0.88 -0.99 8.63
C LEU A 125 -0.84 0.46 9.09
#